data_AF-A0A7W6GNQ3-F1
#
_entry.id   AF-A0A7W6GNQ3-F1
#
_cell.length_a   1.000
_cell.length_b   1.000
_cell.length_c   1.000
_cell.angle_alpha   90.00
_cell.angle_beta   90.00
_cell.angle_gamma   90.00
#
_symmetry.space_group_name_H-M   'P 1'
#
loop_
_entity.id
_entity.type
_entity.pdbx_description
1 polymer ?
#
loop_
_entity_poly.entity_id
_entity_poly.type
_entity_poly.pdbx_seq_one_letter_code
_entity_poly.pdbx_strand_id
1 'polypeptide(L)'
;MDKMISASLLSLFLMTTPSLAAMPATADKADAPMNVDKASFVKVVTSSNAFEIESSKLAEEKAKGADVKEFAAAMIKITPWWPTS
;
A
#
# COMPACT_ATOMS: atom_id res chain seq x y z
N MET A 1 41.16 -46.69 -16.23
CA MET A 1 39.79 -46.77 -15.67
C MET A 1 39.92 -46.08 -14.32
N ASP A 2 39.62 -44.79 -14.12
CA ASP A 2 38.27 -44.25 -13.92
C ASP A 2 38.26 -42.70 -13.87
N LYS A 3 38.61 -41.99 -14.96
CA LYS A 3 38.62 -40.50 -14.93
C LYS A 3 37.96 -39.81 -16.12
N MET A 4 37.22 -40.53 -16.97
CA MET A 4 36.59 -39.92 -18.16
C MET A 4 35.07 -39.78 -18.09
N ILE A 5 34.42 -40.17 -16.99
CA ILE A 5 32.95 -40.07 -16.88
C ILE A 5 32.50 -38.74 -16.23
N SER A 6 33.41 -37.98 -15.62
CA SER A 6 33.01 -36.84 -14.78
C SER A 6 32.72 -35.52 -15.51
N ALA A 7 33.14 -35.34 -16.76
CA ALA A 7 32.99 -34.05 -17.46
C ALA A 7 31.68 -33.93 -18.27
N SER A 8 31.14 -35.06 -18.74
CA SER A 8 29.96 -35.08 -19.62
C SER A 8 28.63 -34.97 -18.85
N LEU A 9 28.60 -35.35 -17.57
CA LEU A 9 27.39 -35.22 -16.73
C LEU A 9 27.20 -33.80 -16.18
N LEU A 10 28.30 -33.06 -15.95
CA LEU A 10 28.23 -31.69 -15.46
C LEU A 10 27.74 -30.70 -16.52
N SER A 11 28.01 -30.99 -17.80
CA SER A 11 27.63 -30.15 -18.94
C SER A 11 26.15 -30.26 -19.31
N LEU A 12 25.43 -31.29 -18.85
CA LEU A 12 23.98 -31.43 -19.08
C LEU A 12 23.14 -30.63 -18.06
N PHE A 13 23.68 -30.34 -16.87
CA PHE A 13 22.96 -29.60 -15.82
C PHE A 13 22.93 -28.08 -16.03
N LEU A 14 23.81 -27.54 -16.86
CA LEU A 14 23.89 -26.10 -17.18
C LEU A 14 22.91 -25.66 -18.27
N MET A 15 22.16 -26.59 -18.87
CA MET A 15 21.14 -26.30 -19.88
C MET A 15 19.75 -26.06 -19.29
N THR A 16 19.60 -26.02 -17.97
CA THR A 16 18.38 -25.51 -17.35
C THR A 16 18.36 -24.00 -17.58
N THR A 17 17.72 -23.60 -18.67
CA THR A 17 17.30 -22.23 -18.93
C THR A 17 16.72 -21.67 -17.62
N PRO A 18 17.20 -20.52 -17.10
CA PRO A 18 16.41 -19.85 -16.07
C PRO A 18 15.05 -19.62 -16.71
N SER A 19 14.03 -20.29 -16.18
CA SER A 19 12.65 -19.98 -16.51
C SER A 19 12.54 -18.47 -16.44
N LEU A 20 12.31 -17.82 -17.58
CA LEU A 20 12.10 -16.38 -17.63
C LEU A 20 10.92 -16.12 -16.70
N ALA A 21 11.20 -15.64 -15.49
CA ALA A 21 10.19 -14.95 -14.72
C ALA A 21 9.72 -13.81 -15.63
N ALA A 22 8.48 -13.90 -16.10
CA ALA A 22 7.90 -12.86 -16.94
C ALA A 22 8.09 -11.55 -16.21
N MET A 23 8.85 -10.62 -16.82
CA MET A 23 9.00 -9.30 -16.25
C MET A 23 7.60 -8.69 -16.16
N PRO A 24 7.21 -8.15 -15.00
CA PRO A 24 5.92 -7.48 -14.88
C PRO A 24 5.81 -6.44 -16.00
N ALA A 25 4.62 -6.32 -16.58
CA ALA A 25 4.36 -5.32 -17.59
C ALA A 25 4.85 -3.95 -17.10
N THR A 26 5.47 -3.17 -17.98
CA THR A 26 5.85 -1.78 -17.68
C THR A 26 4.63 -1.03 -17.15
N ALA A 27 4.81 -0.05 -16.26
CA ALA A 27 3.71 0.67 -15.63
C ALA A 27 2.64 1.19 -16.62
N ASP A 28 3.05 1.56 -17.85
CA ASP A 28 2.16 2.00 -18.95
C ASP A 28 1.25 0.91 -19.53
N LYS A 29 1.53 -0.37 -19.25
CA LYS A 29 0.83 -1.56 -19.77
C LYS A 29 0.15 -2.36 -18.65
N ALA A 30 0.34 -1.97 -17.40
CA ALA A 30 -0.33 -2.55 -16.26
C ALA A 30 -1.75 -1.96 -16.16
N ASP A 31 -2.73 -2.79 -15.81
CA ASP A 31 -4.04 -2.29 -15.39
C ASP A 31 -3.84 -1.30 -14.22
N ALA A 32 -4.69 -0.27 -14.15
CA ALA A 32 -4.63 0.69 -13.05
C ALA A 32 -4.68 -0.10 -11.72
N PRO A 33 -3.67 0.02 -10.85
CA PRO A 33 -3.50 -0.88 -9.70
C PRO A 33 -4.62 -0.77 -8.66
N MET A 34 -5.49 0.24 -8.78
CA MET A 34 -6.60 0.53 -7.88
C MET A 34 -7.85 0.90 -8.67
N ASN A 35 -8.56 -0.11 -9.19
CA ASN A 35 -9.91 0.09 -9.72
C ASN A 35 -10.91 0.05 -8.55
N VAL A 36 -11.01 1.15 -7.82
CA VAL A 36 -12.00 1.31 -6.75
C VAL A 36 -13.29 1.84 -7.38
N ASP A 37 -14.39 1.11 -7.22
CA ASP A 37 -15.68 1.61 -7.68
C ASP A 37 -16.10 2.86 -6.88
N LYS A 38 -16.89 3.73 -7.50
CA LYS A 38 -17.27 5.02 -6.90
C LYS A 38 -17.98 4.87 -5.56
N ALA A 39 -18.80 3.83 -5.38
CA ALA A 39 -19.53 3.62 -4.14
C ALA A 39 -18.59 3.16 -3.02
N SER A 40 -17.67 2.24 -3.32
CA SER A 40 -16.61 1.85 -2.38
C SER A 40 -15.71 3.03 -2.01
N PHE A 41 -15.35 3.87 -2.98
CA PHE A 41 -14.57 5.09 -2.72
C PHE A 41 -15.30 6.01 -1.74
N VAL A 42 -16.57 6.37 -2.03
CA VAL A 42 -17.39 7.24 -1.16
C VAL A 42 -17.51 6.66 0.25
N LYS A 43 -17.75 5.34 0.37
CA LYS A 43 -17.83 4.65 1.65
C LYS A 43 -16.53 4.79 2.45
N VAL A 44 -15.39 4.51 1.82
CA VAL A 44 -14.08 4.58 2.46
C VAL A 44 -13.78 6.01 2.91
N VAL A 45 -13.86 6.99 2.02
CA VAL A 45 -13.52 8.39 2.37
C VAL A 45 -14.44 8.97 3.44
N THR A 46 -15.72 8.60 3.44
CA THR A 46 -16.66 9.02 4.50
C THR A 46 -16.25 8.43 5.85
N SER A 47 -15.89 7.14 5.89
CA SER A 47 -15.45 6.49 7.12
C SER A 47 -14.10 7.01 7.62
N SER A 48 -13.17 7.32 6.71
CA SER A 48 -11.87 7.91 7.03
C SER A 48 -12.04 9.31 7.63
N ASN A 49 -12.88 10.16 7.02
CA ASN A 49 -13.17 11.48 7.56
C ASN A 49 -13.77 11.41 8.98
N ALA A 50 -14.72 10.51 9.22
CA ALA A 50 -15.28 10.30 10.56
C ALA A 50 -14.21 9.85 11.58
N PHE A 51 -13.33 8.93 11.18
CA PHE A 51 -12.22 8.46 12.01
C PHE A 51 -11.24 9.60 12.34
N GLU A 52 -10.86 10.41 11.36
CA GLU A 52 -9.95 11.55 11.54
C GLU A 52 -10.50 12.58 12.53
N ILE A 53 -11.81 12.85 12.49
CA ILE A 53 -12.47 13.76 13.44
C ILE A 53 -12.47 13.18 14.86
N GLU A 54 -12.93 11.94 15.03
CA GLU A 54 -13.05 11.33 16.37
C GLU A 54 -11.68 11.08 17.01
N SER A 55 -10.69 10.68 16.22
CA SER A 55 -9.31 10.57 16.70
C SER A 55 -8.71 11.93 17.07
N SER A 56 -9.03 13.00 16.34
CA SER A 56 -8.61 14.36 16.68
C SER A 56 -9.26 14.85 17.96
N LYS A 57 -10.57 14.63 18.18
CA LYS A 57 -11.23 14.96 19.46
C LYS A 57 -10.56 14.25 20.63
N LEU A 58 -10.26 12.96 20.48
CA LEU A 58 -9.57 12.20 21.51
C LEU A 58 -8.16 12.77 21.79
N ALA A 59 -7.42 13.17 20.75
CA ALA A 59 -6.11 13.77 20.89
C ALA A 59 -6.18 15.15 21.59
N GLU A 60 -7.13 16.00 21.22
CA GLU A 60 -7.35 17.30 21.87
C GLU A 60 -7.60 17.15 23.38
N GLU A 61 -8.39 16.14 23.77
CA GLU A 61 -8.66 15.85 25.17
C GLU A 61 -7.44 15.25 25.89
N LYS A 62 -6.85 14.20 25.33
CA LYS A 62 -5.94 13.30 26.07
C LYS A 62 -4.46 13.56 25.84
N ALA A 63 -4.07 14.26 24.78
CA ALA A 63 -2.65 14.51 24.51
C ALA A 63 -2.03 15.34 25.63
N LYS A 64 -0.73 15.10 25.90
CA LYS A 64 0.04 15.89 26.87
C LYS A 64 0.71 17.10 26.22
N GLY A 65 1.09 16.97 24.94
CA GLY A 65 1.75 18.02 24.16
C GLY A 65 0.74 19.08 23.70
N ALA A 66 1.06 20.35 23.93
CA ALA A 66 0.22 21.46 23.51
C ALA A 66 0.14 21.58 21.97
N ASP A 67 1.24 21.26 21.28
CA ASP A 67 1.35 21.16 19.83
C ASP A 67 0.39 20.11 19.24
N VAL A 68 0.30 18.93 19.88
CA VAL A 68 -0.61 17.87 19.44
C VAL A 68 -2.07 18.29 19.63
N LYS A 69 -2.40 18.98 20.72
CA LYS A 69 -3.75 19.52 20.94
C LYS A 69 -4.12 20.60 19.93
N GLU A 70 -3.19 21.49 19.63
CA GLU A 70 -3.39 22.55 18.63
C GLU A 70 -3.61 21.97 17.24
N PHE A 71 -2.80 20.98 16.85
CA PHE A 71 -2.99 20.26 15.59
C PHE A 71 -4.35 19.55 15.54
N ALA A 72 -4.74 18.86 16.61
CA ALA A 72 -6.03 18.19 16.69
C ALA A 72 -7.21 19.16 16.55
N ALA A 73 -7.16 20.32 17.22
CA ALA A 73 -8.18 21.35 17.10
C ALA A 73 -8.28 21.91 15.67
N ALA A 74 -7.14 22.07 14.98
CA ALA A 74 -7.12 22.48 13.57
C ALA A 74 -7.77 21.43 12.65
N MET A 75 -7.51 20.13 12.89
CA MET A 75 -8.14 19.04 12.14
C MET A 75 -9.66 19.02 12.30
N ILE A 76 -10.18 19.21 13.52
CA ILE A 76 -11.62 19.31 13.77
C ILE A 76 -12.24 20.51 13.05
N LYS A 77 -11.53 21.64 13.03
CA LYS A 77 -12.01 22.88 12.40
C LYS A 77 -12.02 22.81 10.86
N ILE A 78 -11.10 22.06 10.26
CA ILE A 78 -10.98 21.97 8.79
C ILE A 78 -11.88 20.89 8.18
N THR A 79 -12.59 20.08 8.97
CA THR A 79 -13.52 19.05 8.46
C THR A 79 -14.98 19.46 8.12
N PRO A 80 -15.45 20.74 8.11
CA PRO A 80 -16.86 21.05 7.81
C PRO A 80 -17.22 21.03 6.30
N TRP A 81 -16.30 20.67 5.39
CA TRP A 81 -16.56 20.69 3.94
C TRP A 81 -17.36 19.49 3.42
N TRP A 82 -17.66 18.51 4.28
CA TRP A 82 -18.57 17.41 3.97
C TRP A 82 -19.83 17.56 4.81
N PRO A 83 -21.04 17.56 4.22
CA PRO A 83 -22.26 17.58 5.01
C PRO A 83 -22.26 16.32 5.86
N THR A 84 -22.20 16.50 7.18
CA THR A 84 -22.54 15.45 8.13
C THR A 84 -23.97 15.05 7.77
N SER A 85 -24.12 13.87 7.18
CA SER A 85 -25.39 13.21 6.89
C SER A 85 -26.33 13.24 8.08
#